data_AF-A0A925EEK3-F1
#
_entry.id   AF-A0A925EEK3-F1
#
_cell.length_a   1.000
_cell.length_b   1.000
_cell.length_c   1.000
_cell.angle_alpha   90.00
_cell.angle_beta   90.00
_cell.angle_gamma   90.00
#
_symmetry.space_group_name_H-M   'P 1'
#
loop_
_entity.id
_entity.type
_entity.pdbx_description
1 polymer ?
#
loop_
_entity_poly.entity_id
_entity_poly.type
_entity_poly.pdbx_seq_one_letter_code
_entity_poly.pdbx_strand_id
1 'polypeptide(L)'
;MFIKLIKRSSIVFLALNFVACSLFTPAATPSAADIEKEEQAVYSFFVYDPGGVAIILENTSTNISEDDPQETIDYIKSGLKSISNEAIDSYLARNSQSSQLASDMNLGMDYVLLTRDELAEISSGPNWGELLTEKYPNSYGYTIFSRVGFNNLLDQAVIYVGNVAGPLMGAGYYYLMEKKNGEWIIREQVMVWIS
;
A
#
# COMPACT_ATOMS: atom_id res chain seq x y z
N MET A 1 48.02 59.88 -55.29
CA MET A 1 47.63 58.46 -55.41
C MET A 1 47.82 57.82 -54.04
N PHE A 2 46.71 57.49 -53.38
CA PHE A 2 46.61 56.93 -52.01
C PHE A 2 47.15 55.49 -51.97
N ILE A 3 47.59 54.92 -50.83
CA ILE A 3 46.74 54.19 -49.87
C ILE A 3 47.53 53.81 -48.59
N LYS A 4 46.77 53.71 -47.48
CA LYS A 4 47.08 53.58 -46.05
C LYS A 4 47.63 52.22 -45.56
N LEU A 5 48.26 52.30 -44.37
CA LEU A 5 48.41 51.31 -43.29
C LEU A 5 47.16 50.43 -43.04
N ILE A 6 47.35 49.22 -42.49
CA ILE A 6 46.55 48.64 -41.37
C ILE A 6 47.33 47.49 -40.70
N LYS A 7 47.48 47.57 -39.36
CA LYS A 7 47.95 46.52 -38.44
C LYS A 7 46.81 45.53 -38.18
N ARG A 8 47.10 44.23 -38.12
CA ARG A 8 46.15 43.19 -37.67
C ARG A 8 46.53 42.75 -36.24
N SER A 9 45.70 43.12 -35.27
CA SER A 9 45.68 42.52 -33.93
C SER A 9 44.78 41.28 -33.97
N SER A 10 45.27 40.14 -33.49
CA SER A 10 44.47 38.92 -33.35
C SER A 10 43.94 38.83 -31.92
N ILE A 11 42.62 38.82 -31.78
CA ILE A 11 41.89 38.48 -30.55
C ILE A 11 41.23 37.14 -30.83
N VAL A 12 41.50 36.11 -30.02
CA VAL A 12 40.82 34.81 -30.10
C VAL A 12 40.06 34.57 -28.80
N PHE A 13 38.78 34.22 -28.99
CA PHE A 13 37.70 34.08 -28.02
C PHE A 13 37.93 32.95 -27.01
N LEU A 14 37.62 33.23 -25.74
CA LEU A 14 37.48 32.26 -24.66
C LEU A 14 36.05 31.67 -24.71
N ALA A 15 35.92 30.39 -25.05
CA ALA A 15 34.62 29.70 -25.04
C ALA A 15 34.26 29.28 -23.60
N LEU A 16 33.21 29.87 -23.04
CA LEU A 16 32.53 29.40 -21.83
C LEU A 16 31.77 28.11 -22.16
N ASN A 17 32.16 26.98 -21.57
CA ASN A 17 31.37 25.76 -21.62
C ASN A 17 30.25 25.85 -20.58
N PHE A 18 29.02 26.03 -21.06
CA PHE A 18 27.80 25.81 -20.28
C PHE A 18 27.63 24.31 -20.05
N VAL A 19 27.97 23.81 -18.86
CA VAL A 19 27.45 22.53 -18.37
C VAL A 19 26.10 22.82 -17.72
N ALA A 20 25.04 22.79 -18.51
CA ALA A 20 23.68 22.98 -18.04
C ALA A 20 22.83 21.74 -18.32
N CYS A 21 22.13 21.30 -17.27
CA CYS A 21 20.93 20.46 -17.27
C CYS A 21 21.06 19.00 -17.73
N SER A 22 21.31 18.10 -16.77
CA SER A 22 20.85 16.70 -16.86
C SER A 22 20.69 16.06 -15.48
N LEU A 23 19.94 16.71 -14.58
CA LEU A 23 19.70 16.14 -13.24
C LEU A 23 18.25 16.26 -12.76
N PHE A 24 17.25 16.08 -13.63
CA PHE A 24 15.89 15.77 -13.18
C PHE A 24 15.18 14.95 -14.26
N THR A 25 15.60 13.69 -14.43
CA THR A 25 14.69 12.69 -14.99
C THR A 25 13.62 12.46 -13.92
N PRO A 26 12.33 12.75 -14.18
CA PRO A 26 11.27 12.36 -13.26
C PRO A 26 11.40 10.86 -12.99
N ALA A 27 11.23 10.44 -11.73
CA ALA A 27 11.17 9.02 -11.42
C ALA A 27 10.10 8.39 -12.33
N ALA A 28 10.47 7.30 -13.01
CA ALA A 28 9.54 6.60 -13.86
C ALA A 28 8.35 6.14 -13.00
N THR A 29 7.13 6.31 -13.51
CA THR A 29 5.94 5.76 -12.86
C THR A 29 6.10 4.25 -12.71
N PRO A 30 5.84 3.68 -11.52
CA PRO A 30 5.94 2.25 -11.31
C PRO A 30 5.08 1.45 -12.29
N SER A 31 5.57 0.29 -12.74
CA SER A 31 4.76 -0.61 -13.55
C SER A 31 3.71 -1.32 -12.69
N ALA A 32 2.68 -1.88 -13.31
CA ALA A 32 1.68 -2.69 -12.61
C ALA A 32 2.32 -3.89 -11.89
N ALA A 33 3.33 -4.51 -12.49
CA ALA A 33 4.06 -5.62 -11.89
C ALA A 33 4.88 -5.19 -10.66
N ASP A 34 5.47 -3.99 -10.68
CA ASP A 34 6.16 -3.44 -9.51
C ASP A 34 5.17 -3.19 -8.37
N ILE A 35 4.01 -2.62 -8.67
CA ILE A 35 2.94 -2.36 -7.69
C ILE A 35 2.43 -3.67 -7.08
N GLU A 36 2.17 -4.69 -7.91
CA GLU A 36 1.69 -5.99 -7.44
C GLU A 36 2.71 -6.69 -6.55
N LYS A 37 3.99 -6.70 -6.95
CA LYS A 37 5.07 -7.24 -6.14
C LYS A 37 5.15 -6.55 -4.77
N GLU A 38 5.07 -5.23 -4.74
CA GLU A 38 5.13 -4.48 -3.50
C GLU A 38 3.87 -4.63 -2.65
N GLU A 39 2.70 -4.78 -3.26
CA GLU A 39 1.45 -5.06 -2.56
C GLU A 39 1.52 -6.41 -1.82
N GLN A 40 2.02 -7.45 -2.48
CA GLN A 40 2.24 -8.75 -1.82
C GLN A 40 3.28 -8.66 -0.70
N ALA A 41 4.35 -7.88 -0.88
CA ALA A 41 5.34 -7.64 0.19
C ALA A 41 4.72 -6.93 1.39
N VAL A 42 3.84 -5.94 1.18
CA VAL A 42 3.08 -5.28 2.25
C VAL A 42 2.11 -6.26 2.91
N TYR A 43 1.37 -7.07 2.16
CA TYR A 43 0.49 -8.10 2.74
C TYR A 43 1.26 -9.10 3.59
N SER A 44 2.41 -9.59 3.12
CA SER A 44 3.24 -10.56 3.84
C SER A 44 3.66 -10.08 5.23
N PHE A 45 3.75 -8.75 5.44
CA PHE A 45 4.04 -8.17 6.75
C PHE A 45 2.94 -8.45 7.79
N PHE A 46 1.68 -8.47 7.35
CA PHE A 46 0.51 -8.60 8.24
C PHE A 46 0.00 -10.03 8.35
N VAL A 47 0.47 -10.92 7.50
CA VAL A 47 0.07 -12.32 7.55
C VAL A 47 0.91 -12.99 8.63
N TYR A 48 0.26 -13.40 9.72
CA TYR A 48 0.93 -14.05 10.84
C TYR A 48 0.06 -15.20 11.36
N ASP A 49 0.61 -16.41 11.30
CA ASP A 49 0.05 -17.56 12.00
C ASP A 49 1.19 -18.50 12.45
N PRO A 50 1.56 -18.50 13.75
CA PRO A 50 2.72 -19.24 14.26
C PRO A 50 2.55 -20.77 14.25
N GLY A 51 1.38 -21.30 13.90
CA GLY A 51 1.13 -22.74 13.88
C GLY A 51 0.16 -23.22 12.81
N GLY A 52 -0.26 -22.33 11.89
CA GLY A 52 -1.40 -22.59 11.01
C GLY A 52 -1.29 -21.93 9.63
N VAL A 53 -2.40 -22.04 8.92
CA VAL A 53 -2.63 -21.44 7.60
C VAL A 53 -3.36 -20.12 7.82
N ALA A 54 -2.86 -19.03 7.23
CA ALA A 54 -3.53 -17.75 7.37
C ALA A 54 -4.86 -17.74 6.63
N ILE A 55 -5.92 -17.26 7.27
CA ILE A 55 -7.23 -17.12 6.63
C ILE A 55 -7.39 -15.66 6.23
N ILE A 56 -7.63 -15.41 4.93
CA ILE A 56 -7.70 -14.06 4.37
C ILE A 56 -9.02 -13.93 3.63
N LEU A 57 -9.77 -12.87 3.88
CA LEU A 57 -11.01 -12.60 3.13
C LEU A 57 -10.68 -12.41 1.64
N GLU A 58 -11.37 -13.13 0.76
CA GLU A 58 -11.03 -13.18 -0.67
C GLU A 58 -11.17 -11.82 -1.37
N ASN A 59 -12.09 -10.98 -0.91
CA ASN A 59 -12.38 -9.68 -1.47
C ASN A 59 -11.82 -8.59 -0.60
N THR A 60 -11.15 -7.62 -1.23
CA THR A 60 -10.67 -6.44 -0.52
C THR A 60 -11.83 -5.62 0.02
N SER A 61 -11.64 -5.07 1.20
CA SER A 61 -12.61 -4.19 1.84
C SER A 61 -11.90 -3.02 2.50
N THR A 62 -12.52 -1.87 2.44
CA THR A 62 -12.28 -0.79 3.40
C THR A 62 -13.30 -0.93 4.53
N ASN A 63 -13.02 -0.35 5.70
CA ASN A 63 -14.03 -0.28 6.79
C ASN A 63 -14.92 0.96 6.70
N ILE A 64 -14.75 1.80 5.68
CA ILE A 64 -15.49 3.05 5.59
C ILE A 64 -16.64 2.83 4.61
N SER A 65 -17.86 3.11 5.06
CA SER A 65 -19.01 3.18 4.16
C SER A 65 -18.71 4.25 3.10
N GLU A 66 -19.03 3.94 1.85
CA GLU A 66 -18.66 4.71 0.65
C GLU A 66 -19.30 6.12 0.58
N ASP A 67 -19.85 6.63 1.69
CA ASP A 67 -20.75 7.78 1.71
C ASP A 67 -20.00 9.12 1.56
N ASP A 68 -18.74 9.22 2.02
CA ASP A 68 -17.89 10.42 1.82
C ASP A 68 -16.37 10.10 1.74
N PRO A 69 -15.76 10.13 0.54
CA PRO A 69 -14.32 10.00 0.37
C PRO A 69 -13.49 11.07 1.08
N GLN A 70 -14.01 12.28 1.28
CA GLN A 70 -13.26 13.35 1.95
C GLN A 70 -13.15 13.09 3.46
N GLU A 71 -14.22 12.60 4.09
CA GLU A 71 -14.17 12.18 5.49
C GLU A 71 -13.16 11.05 5.71
N THR A 72 -13.08 10.11 4.77
CA THR A 72 -12.05 9.06 4.75
C THR A 72 -10.64 9.65 4.72
N ILE A 73 -10.39 10.60 3.81
CA ILE A 73 -9.09 11.27 3.68
C ILE A 73 -8.73 11.98 4.98
N ASP A 74 -9.68 12.76 5.51
CA ASP A 74 -9.47 13.57 6.71
C ASP A 74 -9.18 12.67 7.91
N TYR A 75 -9.91 11.57 8.06
CA TYR A 75 -9.67 10.58 9.09
C TYR A 75 -8.28 9.95 8.97
N ILE A 76 -7.90 9.45 7.79
CA ILE A 76 -6.59 8.85 7.56
C ILE A 76 -5.48 9.87 7.83
N LYS A 77 -5.57 11.09 7.30
CA LYS A 77 -4.59 12.17 7.55
C LYS A 77 -4.60 12.66 9.00
N SER A 78 -5.69 12.46 9.73
CA SER A 78 -5.75 12.78 11.15
C SER A 78 -4.85 11.86 11.99
N GLY A 79 -4.70 10.59 11.58
CA GLY A 79 -3.90 9.59 12.29
C GLY A 79 -2.53 9.32 11.66
N LEU A 80 -2.43 9.40 10.33
CA LEU A 80 -1.20 9.17 9.56
C LEU A 80 -0.64 10.52 9.09
N LYS A 81 -0.02 11.26 10.01
CA LYS A 81 0.47 12.63 9.78
C LYS A 81 1.53 12.73 8.69
N SER A 82 2.28 11.66 8.47
CA SER A 82 3.37 11.65 7.50
C SER A 82 3.00 11.06 6.15
N ILE A 83 1.73 10.75 5.91
CA ILE A 83 1.27 10.21 4.63
C ILE A 83 1.43 11.25 3.51
N SER A 84 1.95 10.81 2.37
CA SER A 84 2.07 11.62 1.17
C SER A 84 0.73 11.72 0.44
N ASN A 85 0.53 12.80 -0.32
CA ASN A 85 -0.68 12.93 -1.13
C ASN A 85 -0.76 11.84 -2.21
N GLU A 86 0.38 11.42 -2.76
CA GLU A 86 0.43 10.34 -3.76
C GLU A 86 -0.06 9.01 -3.18
N ALA A 87 0.34 8.67 -1.95
CA ALA A 87 -0.07 7.42 -1.32
C ALA A 87 -1.57 7.39 -1.01
N ILE A 88 -2.15 8.49 -0.50
CA ILE A 88 -3.58 8.58 -0.24
C ILE A 88 -4.40 8.62 -1.54
N ASP A 89 -3.98 9.34 -2.56
CA ASP A 89 -4.69 9.40 -3.85
C ASP A 89 -4.70 8.02 -4.52
N SER A 90 -3.55 7.32 -4.48
CA SER A 90 -3.40 5.93 -4.91
C SER A 90 -4.33 5.00 -4.13
N TYR A 91 -4.39 5.15 -2.80
CA TYR A 91 -5.26 4.36 -1.94
C TYR A 91 -6.74 4.47 -2.34
N LEU A 92 -7.23 5.70 -2.49
CA LEU A 92 -8.63 5.97 -2.85
C LEU A 92 -8.97 5.42 -4.23
N ALA A 93 -8.10 5.68 -5.22
CA ALA A 93 -8.31 5.20 -6.58
C ALA A 93 -8.42 3.66 -6.61
N ARG A 94 -7.50 2.98 -5.93
CA ARG A 94 -7.42 1.51 -5.91
C ARG A 94 -8.47 0.83 -5.03
N ASN A 95 -9.08 1.55 -4.09
CA ASN A 95 -10.13 1.05 -3.21
C ASN A 95 -11.51 1.64 -3.51
N SER A 96 -11.68 2.30 -4.66
CA SER A 96 -12.98 2.78 -5.12
C SER A 96 -13.98 1.65 -5.36
N GLN A 97 -13.47 0.42 -5.55
CA GLN A 97 -14.26 -0.81 -5.63
C GLN A 97 -13.52 -1.96 -4.95
N SER A 98 -14.29 -2.89 -4.40
CA SER A 98 -13.77 -4.17 -3.91
C SER A 98 -13.18 -4.98 -5.08
N SER A 99 -12.06 -5.66 -4.83
CA SER A 99 -11.40 -6.53 -5.82
C SER A 99 -11.05 -7.87 -5.18
N GLN A 100 -11.04 -8.94 -5.97
CA GLN A 100 -10.62 -10.25 -5.48
C GLN A 100 -9.09 -10.31 -5.38
N LEU A 101 -8.58 -10.90 -4.29
CA LEU A 101 -7.16 -11.18 -4.11
C LEU A 101 -6.73 -12.35 -5.00
N ALA A 102 -5.47 -12.33 -5.43
CA ALA A 102 -4.90 -13.40 -6.22
C ALA A 102 -4.75 -14.69 -5.38
N SER A 103 -4.98 -15.84 -5.99
CA SER A 103 -4.85 -17.14 -5.31
C SER A 103 -3.40 -17.65 -5.27
N ASP A 104 -2.46 -16.97 -5.91
CA ASP A 104 -1.04 -17.31 -6.03
C ASP A 104 -0.10 -16.20 -5.51
N MET A 105 -0.53 -15.44 -4.51
CA MET A 105 0.28 -14.41 -3.86
C MET A 105 1.50 -15.01 -3.14
N ASN A 106 2.63 -14.33 -3.24
CA ASN A 106 3.84 -14.69 -2.51
C ASN A 106 3.86 -14.02 -1.12
N LEU A 107 3.21 -14.66 -0.14
CA LEU A 107 3.11 -14.16 1.24
C LEU A 107 4.14 -14.76 2.20
N GLY A 108 4.99 -15.68 1.73
CA GLY A 108 5.98 -16.38 2.57
C GLY A 108 5.39 -17.46 3.48
N MET A 109 4.10 -17.75 3.37
CA MET A 109 3.40 -18.82 4.09
C MET A 109 2.14 -19.28 3.36
N ASP A 110 1.60 -20.42 3.78
CA ASP A 110 0.34 -20.96 3.27
C ASP A 110 -0.84 -20.10 3.76
N TYR A 111 -1.83 -19.93 2.88
CA TYR A 111 -3.04 -19.18 3.19
C TYR A 111 -4.27 -19.78 2.48
N VAL A 112 -5.45 -19.45 2.99
CA VAL A 112 -6.75 -19.75 2.40
C VAL A 112 -7.49 -18.44 2.15
N LEU A 113 -8.08 -18.31 0.96
CA LEU A 113 -9.02 -17.23 0.65
C LEU A 113 -10.42 -17.64 1.10
N LEU A 114 -10.91 -17.00 2.16
CA LEU A 114 -12.25 -17.17 2.71
C LEU A 114 -13.25 -16.38 1.86
N THR A 115 -14.22 -17.08 1.28
CA THR A 115 -15.26 -16.43 0.47
C THR A 115 -16.28 -15.69 1.33
N ARG A 116 -16.98 -14.71 0.75
CA ARG A 116 -18.07 -14.00 1.46
C ARG A 116 -19.22 -14.93 1.83
N ASP A 117 -19.58 -15.85 0.93
CA ASP A 117 -20.66 -16.80 1.16
C ASP A 117 -20.32 -17.77 2.29
N GLU A 118 -19.08 -18.26 2.31
CA GLU A 118 -18.59 -19.13 3.37
C GLU A 118 -18.51 -18.40 4.72
N LEU A 119 -18.01 -17.16 4.74
CA LEU A 119 -18.01 -16.36 5.96
C LEU A 119 -19.44 -16.16 6.47
N ALA A 120 -20.40 -15.84 5.59
CA ALA A 120 -21.80 -15.65 5.95
C ALA A 120 -22.44 -16.93 6.53
N GLU A 121 -22.11 -18.09 5.98
CA GLU A 121 -22.55 -19.39 6.49
C GLU A 121 -22.02 -19.62 7.92
N ILE A 122 -20.71 -19.44 8.13
CA ILE A 122 -20.06 -19.61 9.43
C ILE A 122 -20.59 -18.58 10.44
N SER A 123 -20.72 -17.32 10.04
CA SER A 123 -21.08 -16.19 10.90
C SER A 123 -22.56 -16.10 11.26
N SER A 124 -23.40 -17.03 10.78
CA SER A 124 -24.84 -17.03 11.04
C SER A 124 -25.20 -17.40 12.49
N GLY A 125 -24.30 -18.07 13.21
CA GLY A 125 -24.49 -18.52 14.59
C GLY A 125 -23.79 -17.64 15.64
N PRO A 126 -24.22 -17.70 16.92
CA PRO A 126 -23.63 -16.90 18.00
C PRO A 126 -22.18 -17.30 18.36
N ASN A 127 -21.76 -18.53 18.03
CA ASN A 127 -20.42 -19.05 18.33
C ASN A 127 -19.54 -19.14 17.07
N TRP A 128 -19.72 -18.24 16.11
CA TRP A 128 -19.08 -18.40 14.80
C TRP A 128 -17.54 -18.41 14.84
N GLY A 129 -16.91 -17.79 15.84
CA GLY A 129 -15.45 -17.88 16.02
C GLY A 129 -14.97 -19.30 16.33
N GLU A 130 -15.75 -20.06 17.11
CA GLU A 130 -15.48 -21.49 17.36
C GLU A 130 -15.66 -22.28 16.07
N LEU A 131 -16.75 -22.04 15.31
CA LEU A 131 -17.01 -22.71 14.03
C LEU A 131 -15.91 -22.44 12.98
N LEU A 132 -15.40 -21.21 12.94
CA LEU A 132 -14.27 -20.83 12.09
C LEU A 132 -13.02 -21.63 12.48
N THR A 133 -12.73 -21.72 13.78
CA THR A 133 -11.58 -22.46 14.32
C THR A 133 -11.71 -23.96 14.10
N GLU A 134 -12.92 -24.52 14.18
CA GLU A 134 -13.20 -25.93 13.88
C GLU A 134 -12.95 -26.24 12.40
N LYS A 135 -13.37 -25.34 11.51
CA LYS A 135 -13.15 -25.49 10.06
C LYS A 135 -11.69 -25.27 9.66
N TYR A 136 -11.03 -24.32 10.31
CA TYR A 136 -9.63 -23.95 10.09
C TYR A 136 -8.83 -24.09 11.39
N PRO A 137 -8.44 -25.33 11.76
CA PRO A 137 -7.66 -25.57 12.98
C PRO A 137 -6.37 -24.74 12.99
N ASN A 138 -6.02 -24.23 14.17
CA ASN A 138 -4.87 -23.35 14.42
C ASN A 138 -4.96 -21.95 13.81
N SER A 139 -6.05 -21.59 13.11
CA SER A 139 -6.24 -20.20 12.69
C SER A 139 -6.55 -19.29 13.88
N TYR A 140 -6.06 -18.05 13.82
CA TYR A 140 -6.34 -17.00 14.81
C TYR A 140 -7.53 -16.10 14.43
N GLY A 141 -8.40 -16.60 13.55
CA GLY A 141 -9.41 -15.80 12.87
C GLY A 141 -9.09 -15.59 11.40
N TYR A 142 -9.62 -14.51 10.82
CA TYR A 142 -9.33 -14.10 9.46
C TYR A 142 -8.87 -12.64 9.37
N THR A 143 -8.07 -12.37 8.35
CA THR A 143 -7.56 -11.04 8.01
C THR A 143 -8.34 -10.46 6.84
N ILE A 144 -8.62 -9.17 6.91
CA ILE A 144 -9.26 -8.36 5.86
C ILE A 144 -8.21 -7.38 5.35
N PHE A 145 -7.96 -7.38 4.05
CA PHE A 145 -7.10 -6.40 3.41
C PHE A 145 -7.90 -5.42 2.58
N SER A 146 -7.45 -4.17 2.53
CA SER A 146 -7.72 -3.30 1.40
C SER A 146 -6.62 -3.43 0.34
N ARG A 147 -6.79 -2.79 -0.82
CA ARG A 147 -5.68 -2.55 -1.76
C ARG A 147 -4.72 -1.53 -1.16
N VAL A 148 -3.45 -1.64 -1.49
CA VAL A 148 -2.41 -0.77 -0.94
C VAL A 148 -2.35 0.54 -1.72
N GLY A 149 -2.33 1.69 -1.06
CA GLY A 149 -1.97 2.96 -1.72
C GLY A 149 -0.46 3.14 -1.66
N PHE A 150 0.18 3.41 -2.80
CA PHE A 150 1.62 3.67 -2.86
C PHE A 150 1.92 5.07 -3.36
N ASN A 151 3.02 5.65 -2.89
CA ASN A 151 3.62 6.79 -3.58
C ASN A 151 4.38 6.32 -4.85
N ASN A 152 4.77 7.29 -5.70
CA ASN A 152 5.45 6.98 -6.97
C ASN A 152 6.84 6.34 -6.82
N LEU A 153 7.45 6.43 -5.64
CA LEU A 153 8.77 5.86 -5.36
C LEU A 153 8.70 4.42 -4.82
N LEU A 154 7.49 3.91 -4.51
CA LEU A 154 7.28 2.60 -3.87
C LEU A 154 8.07 2.44 -2.56
N ASP A 155 8.26 3.53 -1.83
CA ASP A 155 8.92 3.58 -0.53
C ASP A 155 8.00 4.02 0.61
N GLN A 156 6.76 4.42 0.28
CA GLN A 156 5.69 4.67 1.24
C GLN A 156 4.41 3.97 0.80
N ALA A 157 3.73 3.34 1.74
CA ALA A 157 2.50 2.61 1.51
C ALA A 157 1.45 2.92 2.58
N VAL A 158 0.17 2.90 2.20
CA VAL A 158 -0.96 2.94 3.13
C VAL A 158 -1.88 1.75 2.87
N ILE A 159 -2.31 1.09 3.94
CA ILE A 159 -3.18 -0.09 3.87
C ILE A 159 -4.15 -0.10 5.04
N TYR A 160 -5.37 -0.57 4.80
CA TYR A 160 -6.29 -0.97 5.87
C TYR A 160 -6.15 -2.48 6.10
N VAL A 161 -6.02 -2.85 7.37
CA VAL A 161 -6.02 -4.25 7.81
C VAL A 161 -7.01 -4.42 8.95
N GLY A 162 -7.95 -5.35 8.77
CA GLY A 162 -8.83 -5.83 9.84
C GLY A 162 -8.45 -7.24 10.25
N ASN A 163 -8.49 -7.54 11.53
CA ASN A 163 -8.36 -8.91 12.03
C ASN A 163 -9.58 -9.24 12.89
N VAL A 164 -10.20 -10.39 12.62
CA VAL A 164 -11.42 -10.83 13.32
C VAL A 164 -11.32 -12.30 13.67
N ALA A 165 -11.47 -12.63 14.95
CA ALA A 165 -11.39 -14.00 15.47
C ALA A 165 -12.73 -14.53 15.99
N GLY A 166 -13.71 -13.66 16.17
CA GLY A 166 -15.01 -14.03 16.72
C GLY A 166 -15.89 -12.82 17.04
N PRO A 167 -17.09 -13.05 17.61
CA PRO A 167 -17.92 -11.98 18.14
C PRO A 167 -17.14 -11.16 19.16
N LEU A 168 -17.10 -9.83 19.00
CA LEU A 168 -16.38 -8.93 19.90
C LEU A 168 -14.88 -9.25 20.04
N MET A 169 -14.30 -9.83 18.99
CA MET A 169 -12.88 -10.19 18.96
C MET A 169 -12.30 -9.74 17.63
N GLY A 170 -12.07 -8.44 17.51
CA GLY A 170 -11.41 -7.90 16.34
C GLY A 170 -11.00 -6.45 16.48
N ALA A 171 -10.14 -6.03 15.58
CA ALA A 171 -9.80 -4.63 15.41
C ALA A 171 -9.42 -4.36 13.95
N GLY A 172 -9.59 -3.10 13.54
CA GLY A 172 -9.17 -2.62 12.24
C GLY A 172 -8.36 -1.35 12.34
N TYR A 173 -7.35 -1.24 11.50
CA TYR A 173 -6.41 -0.13 11.50
C TYR A 173 -6.06 0.28 10.08
N TYR A 174 -5.77 1.56 9.91
CA TYR A 174 -4.93 2.01 8.81
C TYR A 174 -3.48 2.03 9.26
N TYR A 175 -2.59 1.58 8.38
CA TYR A 175 -1.15 1.61 8.58
C TYR A 175 -0.50 2.47 7.51
N LEU A 176 0.39 3.37 7.92
CA LEU A 176 1.39 3.97 7.07
C LEU A 176 2.66 3.14 7.21
N MET A 177 3.16 2.63 6.10
CA MET A 177 4.41 1.89 6.04
C MET A 177 5.47 2.66 5.26
N GLU A 178 6.72 2.44 5.63
CA GLU A 178 7.89 2.92 4.90
C GLU A 178 8.80 1.76 4.54
N LYS A 179 9.45 1.85 3.39
CA LYS A 179 10.51 0.93 3.02
C LYS A 179 11.85 1.44 3.53
N LYS A 180 12.51 0.68 4.40
CA LYS A 180 13.88 0.95 4.87
C LYS A 180 14.76 -0.25 4.57
N ASN A 181 15.88 0.01 3.90
CA ASN A 181 16.83 -1.03 3.50
C ASN A 181 16.20 -2.18 2.70
N GLY A 182 15.16 -1.90 1.92
CA GLY A 182 14.45 -2.90 1.12
C GLY A 182 13.28 -3.60 1.82
N GLU A 183 13.07 -3.34 3.11
CA GLU A 183 12.03 -3.98 3.92
C GLU A 183 10.95 -2.97 4.34
N TRP A 184 9.69 -3.41 4.33
CA TRP A 184 8.57 -2.61 4.81
C TRP A 184 8.51 -2.63 6.33
N ILE A 185 8.32 -1.45 6.93
CA ILE A 185 8.11 -1.27 8.37
C ILE A 185 6.89 -0.39 8.62
N ILE A 186 6.20 -0.59 9.74
CA ILE A 186 5.15 0.33 10.19
C ILE A 186 5.81 1.64 10.65
N ARG A 187 5.36 2.77 10.10
CA ARG A 187 5.72 4.11 10.54
C ARG A 187 4.68 4.69 11.48
N GLU A 188 3.42 4.65 11.07
CA GLU A 188 2.28 5.20 11.81
C GLU A 188 1.09 4.25 11.65
N GLN A 189 0.15 4.29 12.59
CA GLN A 189 -1.10 3.56 12.49
C GLN A 189 -2.22 4.35 13.16
N VAL A 190 -3.46 4.14 12.70
CA VAL A 190 -4.66 4.68 13.34
C VAL A 190 -5.74 3.61 13.42
N MET A 191 -6.29 3.42 14.62
CA MET A 191 -7.33 2.43 14.90
C MET A 191 -8.68 2.95 14.41
N VAL A 192 -9.29 2.22 13.49
CA VAL A 192 -10.61 2.50 12.94
C VAL A 192 -11.71 1.99 13.86
N TRP A 193 -11.53 0.79 14.40
CA TRP A 193 -12.46 0.16 15.32
C TRP A 193 -11.75 -0.90 16.16
N ILE A 194 -12.35 -1.19 17.31
CA ILE A 194 -12.07 -2.33 18.17
C ILE A 194 -13.42 -2.83 18.68
N SER A 195 -13.58 -4.14 18.72
CA SER A 195 -14.80 -4.77 19.23
C SER A 195 -14.50 -5.68 20.40
#